data_AF-D3IN01-F1
#
_entry.id   AF-D3IN01-F1
#
_cell.length_a   1.000
_cell.length_b   1.000
_cell.length_c   1.000
_cell.angle_alpha   90.00
_cell.angle_beta   90.00
_cell.angle_gamma   90.00
#
_symmetry.space_group_name_H-M   'P 1'
#
loop_
_entity.id
_entity.type
_entity.pdbx_description
1 polymer ?
#
loop_
_entity_poly.entity_id
_entity_poly.type
_entity_poly.pdbx_seq_one_letter_code
_entity_poly.pdbx_strand_id
1 'polypeptide(L)'
;MLLLLSASNSCKRSASCSRQYLIENFIRNEECFAQFVSLYQKQIPSVIIQKFQVQIELNDYKDDIHIILIPHIIGERKYVLENVRRNHLKYQKKLAALNLKTKDIESLVSCLNSADCHTVRNVNYYKSSVEMIPIQNGNVSHSYLYHNDEISADMVSVIGKPISQSRLGRHFTLSNESML
;
A
#
# COMPACT_ATOMS: atom_id res chain seq x y z
N MET A 1 -27.85 40.95 -4.96
CA MET A 1 -27.52 40.02 -3.86
C MET A 1 -27.72 38.60 -4.39
N LEU A 2 -26.66 37.98 -4.92
CA LEU A 2 -26.72 36.62 -5.46
C LEU A 2 -26.39 35.63 -4.34
N LEU A 3 -27.37 34.80 -3.98
CA LEU A 3 -27.17 33.63 -3.12
C LEU A 3 -26.48 32.53 -3.94
N LEU A 4 -25.17 32.37 -3.73
CA LEU A 4 -24.40 31.20 -4.15
C LEU A 4 -24.90 29.99 -3.36
N LEU A 5 -25.83 29.23 -3.95
CA LEU A 5 -26.11 27.86 -3.54
C LEU A 5 -24.88 27.02 -3.88
N SER A 6 -23.99 26.90 -2.91
CA SER A 6 -22.96 25.85 -2.90
C SER A 6 -23.69 24.52 -2.89
N ALA A 7 -23.83 23.92 -4.08
CA ALA A 7 -24.20 22.54 -4.23
C ALA A 7 -23.13 21.71 -3.52
N SER A 8 -23.44 21.30 -2.29
CA SER A 8 -22.80 20.22 -1.58
C SER A 8 -23.02 18.95 -2.39
N ASN A 9 -22.20 18.77 -3.43
CA ASN A 9 -21.93 17.47 -4.03
C ASN A 9 -21.22 16.63 -2.97
N SER A 10 -21.99 16.17 -1.98
CA SER A 10 -21.75 14.88 -1.38
C SER A 10 -21.94 13.85 -2.48
N CYS A 11 -20.93 13.72 -3.34
CA CYS A 11 -20.73 12.48 -4.06
C CYS A 11 -20.63 11.42 -2.97
N LYS A 12 -21.75 10.74 -2.69
CA LYS A 12 -21.71 9.41 -2.09
C LYS A 12 -20.64 8.66 -2.89
N ARG A 13 -19.48 8.42 -2.28
CA ARG A 13 -18.41 7.57 -2.82
C ARG A 13 -18.97 6.14 -2.84
N SER A 14 -19.90 5.89 -3.75
CA SER A 14 -20.17 4.58 -4.32
C SER A 14 -19.51 4.53 -5.69
N ALA A 15 -18.29 5.09 -5.81
CA ALA A 15 -17.42 4.68 -6.90
C ALA A 15 -17.19 3.19 -6.64
N SER A 16 -17.92 2.34 -7.36
CA SER A 16 -17.53 0.94 -7.51
C SER A 16 -16.03 0.95 -7.74
N CYS A 17 -15.26 0.14 -7.01
CA CYS A 17 -13.83 -0.07 -7.24
C CYS A 17 -13.63 -0.79 -8.59
N SER A 18 -14.12 -0.17 -9.66
CA SER A 18 -14.03 -0.67 -11.01
C SER A 18 -12.58 -0.62 -11.42
N ARG A 19 -12.22 -1.49 -12.37
CA ARG A 19 -10.87 -1.51 -12.95
C ARG A 19 -10.43 -0.12 -13.43
N GLN A 20 -11.34 0.65 -14.03
CA GLN A 20 -11.06 2.02 -14.51
C GLN A 20 -10.76 2.99 -13.37
N TYR A 21 -11.55 2.96 -12.28
CA TYR A 21 -11.29 3.79 -11.11
C TYR A 21 -9.91 3.47 -10.51
N LEU A 22 -9.55 2.19 -10.41
CA LEU A 22 -8.26 1.78 -9.85
C LEU A 22 -7.08 2.25 -10.70
N ILE A 23 -7.22 2.27 -12.03
CA ILE A 23 -6.23 2.86 -12.97
C ILE A 23 -6.08 4.35 -12.73
N GLU A 24 -7.19 5.09 -12.68
CA GLU A 24 -7.17 6.54 -12.49
C GLU A 24 -6.61 6.92 -11.13
N ASN A 25 -6.95 6.16 -10.09
CA ASN A 25 -6.40 6.33 -8.75
C ASN A 25 -4.89 6.07 -8.72
N PHE A 26 -4.42 5.05 -9.45
CA PHE A 26 -2.99 4.77 -9.59
C PHE A 26 -2.25 5.96 -10.21
N ILE A 27 -2.73 6.43 -11.36
CA ILE A 27 -2.09 7.53 -12.10
C ILE A 27 -2.10 8.83 -11.29
N ARG A 28 -3.22 9.14 -10.64
CA ARG A 28 -3.37 10.37 -9.85
C ARG A 28 -2.45 10.41 -8.63
N ASN A 29 -2.17 9.26 -8.03
CA ASN A 29 -1.39 9.15 -6.80
C ASN A 29 -0.01 8.53 -7.02
N GLU A 30 0.52 8.61 -8.25
CA GLU A 30 1.83 8.05 -8.62
C GLU A 30 2.92 8.43 -7.61
N GLU A 31 3.02 9.70 -7.23
CA GLU A 31 4.02 10.17 -6.26
C GLU A 31 3.89 9.49 -4.89
N CYS A 32 2.66 9.23 -4.41
CA CYS A 32 2.43 8.51 -3.16
C CYS A 32 2.97 7.08 -3.27
N PHE A 33 2.69 6.39 -4.39
CA PHE A 33 3.20 5.05 -4.65
C PHE A 33 4.74 5.03 -4.75
N ALA A 34 5.36 6.07 -5.31
CA ALA A 34 6.81 6.24 -5.32
C ALA A 34 7.40 6.25 -3.92
N GLN A 35 6.78 7.02 -3.03
CA GLN A 35 7.23 7.18 -1.66
C GLN A 35 7.15 5.86 -0.92
N PHE A 36 6.09 5.07 -1.13
CA PHE A 36 5.98 3.72 -0.59
C PHE A 36 7.09 2.81 -1.08
N VAL A 37 7.32 2.72 -2.39
CA VAL A 37 8.41 1.91 -2.93
C VAL A 37 9.76 2.32 -2.35
N SER A 38 10.02 3.64 -2.30
CA SER A 38 11.27 4.18 -1.74
C SER A 38 11.42 3.90 -0.25
N LEU A 39 10.34 3.93 0.54
CA LEU A 39 10.34 3.56 1.95
C LEU A 39 10.87 2.12 2.12
N TYR A 40 10.26 1.18 1.41
CA TYR A 40 10.59 -0.24 1.53
C TYR A 40 11.98 -0.57 0.99
N GLN A 41 12.35 0.00 -0.15
CA GLN A 41 13.64 -0.33 -0.78
C GLN A 41 14.83 0.35 -0.10
N LYS A 42 14.67 1.58 0.42
CA LYS A 42 15.80 2.38 0.92
C LYS A 42 15.84 2.50 2.43
N GLN A 43 14.69 2.57 3.10
CA GLN A 43 14.65 2.83 4.54
C GLN A 43 14.68 1.54 5.34
N ILE A 44 13.82 0.58 5.02
CA ILE A 44 13.72 -0.67 5.78
C ILE A 44 14.97 -1.55 5.54
N PRO A 45 15.70 -1.97 6.60
CA PRO A 45 16.90 -2.78 6.43
C PRO A 45 16.64 -4.11 5.71
N SER A 46 17.49 -4.46 4.75
CA SER A 46 17.37 -5.71 3.98
C SER A 46 17.33 -6.97 4.84
N VAL A 47 18.08 -6.99 5.95
CA VAL A 47 18.07 -8.08 6.94
C VAL A 47 16.70 -8.31 7.58
N ILE A 48 15.88 -7.26 7.72
CA ILE A 48 14.51 -7.38 8.23
C ILE A 48 13.61 -7.95 7.14
N ILE A 49 13.68 -7.42 5.91
CA ILE A 49 12.87 -7.86 4.77
C ILE A 49 13.12 -9.34 4.42
N GLN A 50 14.35 -9.82 4.59
CA GLN A 50 14.72 -11.23 4.39
C GLN A 50 14.09 -12.18 5.42
N LYS A 51 13.79 -11.69 6.62
CA LYS A 51 13.22 -12.50 7.71
C LYS A 51 11.71 -12.37 7.80
N PHE A 52 11.20 -11.19 7.46
CA PHE A 52 9.81 -10.82 7.64
C PHE A 52 9.22 -10.18 6.39
N GLN A 53 7.95 -10.47 6.16
CA GLN A 53 7.05 -9.53 5.50
C GLN A 53 6.70 -8.43 6.51
N VAL A 54 7.14 -7.22 6.20
CA VAL A 54 6.80 -5.97 6.86
C VAL A 54 5.55 -5.41 6.19
N GLN A 55 4.47 -5.31 6.96
CA GLN A 55 3.20 -4.72 6.56
C GLN A 55 2.95 -3.46 7.37
N ILE A 56 2.56 -2.39 6.70
CA ILE A 56 2.12 -1.13 7.28
C ILE A 56 0.66 -0.94 6.89
N GLU A 57 -0.19 -0.76 7.90
CA GLU A 57 -1.65 -0.78 7.76
C GLU A 57 -2.24 0.43 8.48
N LEU A 58 -3.17 1.15 7.85
CA LEU A 58 -3.94 2.19 8.53
C LEU A 58 -4.77 1.56 9.66
N ASN A 59 -4.78 2.21 10.82
CA ASN A 59 -5.66 1.82 11.91
C ASN A 59 -7.15 2.04 11.56
N ASP A 60 -8.05 1.56 12.41
CA ASP A 60 -9.49 1.69 12.20
C ASP A 60 -9.97 3.15 12.05
N TYR A 61 -9.24 4.10 12.64
CA TYR A 61 -9.54 5.53 12.59
C TYR A 61 -8.88 6.25 11.40
N LYS A 62 -8.04 5.55 10.63
CA LYS A 62 -7.25 6.04 9.50
C LYS A 62 -6.35 7.24 9.78
N ASP A 63 -6.04 7.49 11.05
CA ASP A 63 -5.24 8.62 11.51
C ASP A 63 -3.85 8.22 11.98
N ASP A 64 -3.57 6.91 11.98
CA ASP A 64 -2.33 6.29 12.38
C ASP A 64 -2.14 4.94 11.68
N ILE A 65 -1.01 4.27 11.93
CA ILE A 65 -0.70 2.95 11.37
C ILE A 65 -0.38 1.88 12.42
N HIS A 66 -0.55 0.63 12.02
CA HIS A 66 0.07 -0.56 12.61
C HIS A 66 1.24 -0.98 11.73
N ILE A 67 2.32 -1.42 12.37
CA ILE A 67 3.42 -2.09 11.67
C ILE A 67 3.39 -3.56 12.09
N ILE A 68 3.35 -4.46 11.13
CA ILE A 68 3.14 -5.88 11.34
C ILE A 68 4.31 -6.61 10.71
N LEU A 69 4.99 -7.46 11.48
CA LEU A 69 6.08 -8.31 11.02
C LEU A 69 5.59 -9.76 10.97
N ILE A 70 5.46 -10.28 9.76
CA ILE A 70 5.02 -11.65 9.49
C ILE A 70 6.26 -12.45 9.11
N PRO A 71 6.70 -13.44 9.91
CA PRO A 71 7.84 -14.27 9.54
C PRO A 71 7.58 -15.03 8.23
N HIS A 72 8.60 -15.16 7.38
CA HIS A 72 8.49 -15.97 6.16
C HIS A 72 8.44 -17.48 6.44
N ILE A 73 8.93 -17.91 7.61
CA ILE A 73 8.95 -19.32 8.02
C ILE A 73 7.62 -19.65 8.74
N ILE A 74 6.82 -20.53 8.14
CA ILE A 74 5.56 -21.00 8.69
C ILE A 74 5.83 -21.82 9.96
N GLY A 75 5.31 -21.37 11.10
CA GLY A 75 5.50 -21.98 12.42
C GLY A 75 5.96 -21.00 13.50
N GLU A 76 6.50 -19.84 13.09
CA GLU A 76 6.79 -18.73 14.00
C GLU A 76 5.55 -17.87 14.25
N ARG A 77 5.42 -17.30 15.45
CA ARG A 77 4.30 -16.41 15.78
C ARG A 77 4.39 -15.12 14.95
N LYS A 78 3.27 -14.67 14.41
CA LYS A 78 3.13 -13.31 13.85
C LYS A 78 3.45 -12.28 14.93
N TYR A 79 4.29 -11.29 14.61
CA TYR A 79 4.62 -10.20 15.50
C TYR A 79 3.89 -8.93 15.06
N VAL A 80 2.99 -8.41 15.89
CA VAL A 80 2.38 -7.09 15.67
C VAL A 80 3.17 -6.07 16.47
N LEU A 81 3.69 -5.04 15.79
CA LEU A 81 4.19 -3.85 16.46
C LEU A 81 2.98 -2.91 16.67
N GLU A 82 2.57 -2.76 17.93
CA GLU A 82 1.43 -1.93 18.41
C GLU A 82 1.26 -0.56 17.68
N ASN A 83 0.01 -0.04 17.69
CA ASN A 83 -0.38 1.32 17.26
C ASN A 83 0.72 2.36 17.50
N VAL A 84 1.11 3.04 16.43
CA VAL A 84 2.27 3.94 16.37
C VAL A 84 2.18 5.11 17.37
N ARG A 85 1.00 5.57 17.79
CA ARG A 85 0.86 6.68 18.75
C ARG A 85 0.70 6.31 20.23
N ARG A 86 0.33 5.07 20.60
CA ARG A 86 -0.12 4.79 21.99
C ARG A 86 1.01 4.62 23.02
N ASN A 87 2.29 4.60 22.62
CA ASN A 87 3.42 4.55 23.56
C ASN A 87 4.72 5.15 22.97
N HIS A 88 4.89 6.48 23.09
CA HIS A 88 5.91 7.27 22.38
C HIS A 88 7.34 6.71 22.47
N LEU A 89 7.78 6.22 23.64
CA LEU A 89 9.15 5.71 23.82
C LEU A 89 9.38 4.35 23.16
N LYS A 90 8.43 3.41 23.29
CA LYS A 90 8.50 2.11 22.62
C LYS A 90 8.37 2.27 21.11
N TYR A 91 7.56 3.23 20.68
CA TYR A 91 7.38 3.62 19.28
C TYR A 91 8.69 4.09 18.64
N GLN A 92 9.38 5.06 19.24
CA GLN A 92 10.65 5.55 18.71
C GLN A 92 11.70 4.44 18.56
N LYS A 93 11.79 3.52 19.53
CA LYS A 93 12.71 2.37 19.45
C LYS A 93 12.36 1.43 18.30
N LYS A 94 11.08 1.16 18.07
CA LYS A 94 10.61 0.28 16.99
C LYS A 94 10.82 0.91 15.62
N LEU A 95 10.53 2.19 15.47
CA LEU A 95 10.83 2.92 14.24
C LEU A 95 12.32 2.92 13.95
N ALA A 96 13.17 3.17 14.96
CA ALA A 96 14.62 3.11 14.80
C ALA A 96 15.10 1.73 14.32
N ALA A 97 14.49 0.64 14.78
CA ALA A 97 14.80 -0.72 14.30
C ALA A 97 14.45 -0.93 12.81
N LEU A 98 13.48 -0.19 12.29
CA LEU A 98 13.11 -0.16 10.87
C LEU A 98 13.77 1.01 10.12
N ASN A 99 14.65 1.77 10.77
CA ASN A 99 15.27 2.98 10.26
C ASN A 99 14.23 4.00 9.72
N LEU A 100 13.09 4.10 10.41
CA LEU A 100 12.00 5.03 10.13
C LEU A 100 12.00 6.18 11.15
N LYS A 101 11.44 7.33 10.75
CA LYS A 101 11.18 8.48 11.62
C LYS A 101 9.68 8.79 11.65
N THR A 102 9.25 9.54 12.67
CA THR A 102 7.84 9.96 12.80
C THR A 102 7.32 10.66 11.54
N LYS A 103 8.12 11.54 10.94
CA LYS A 103 7.76 12.22 9.69
C LYS A 103 7.53 11.26 8.51
N ASP A 104 8.24 10.13 8.49
CA ASP A 104 8.05 9.13 7.44
C ASP A 104 6.67 8.50 7.64
N ILE A 105 6.30 8.17 8.88
CA ILE A 105 4.96 7.66 9.20
C ILE A 105 3.85 8.66 8.85
N GLU A 106 4.00 9.93 9.21
CA GLU A 106 3.02 10.97 8.88
C GLU A 106 2.84 11.11 7.37
N SER A 107 3.94 11.06 6.60
CA SER A 107 3.90 11.06 5.14
C SER A 107 3.17 9.83 4.60
N LEU A 108 3.43 8.65 5.17
CA LEU A 108 2.78 7.40 4.76
C LEU A 108 1.28 7.40 5.05
N VAL A 109 0.86 7.86 6.24
CA VAL A 109 -0.55 8.01 6.59
C VAL A 109 -1.26 8.95 5.63
N SER A 110 -0.64 10.09 5.33
CA SER A 110 -1.16 11.06 4.35
C SER A 110 -1.33 10.40 2.98
N CYS A 111 -0.28 9.73 2.49
CA CYS A 111 -0.28 9.06 1.19
C CYS A 111 -1.32 7.94 1.10
N LEU A 112 -1.45 7.10 2.13
CA LEU A 112 -2.41 5.98 2.14
C LEU A 112 -3.84 6.52 2.10
N ASN A 113 -4.13 7.56 2.88
CA ASN A 113 -5.43 8.22 2.84
C ASN A 113 -5.71 8.89 1.49
N SER A 114 -4.74 9.60 0.90
CA SER A 114 -4.91 10.27 -0.40
C SER A 114 -5.08 9.29 -1.56
N ALA A 115 -4.36 8.17 -1.52
CA ALA A 115 -4.43 7.12 -2.54
C ALA A 115 -5.58 6.12 -2.30
N ASP A 116 -6.47 6.38 -1.34
CA ASP A 116 -7.54 5.46 -0.91
C ASP A 116 -7.00 4.03 -0.71
N CYS A 117 -5.85 3.88 -0.05
CA CYS A 117 -5.19 2.62 0.26
C CYS A 117 -5.18 2.38 1.78
N HIS A 118 -5.34 1.12 2.19
CA HIS A 118 -5.35 0.76 3.61
C HIS A 118 -4.06 0.09 4.05
N THR A 119 -3.39 -0.64 3.16
CA THR A 119 -2.19 -1.42 3.50
C THR A 119 -1.11 -1.25 2.44
N VAL A 120 0.14 -1.26 2.89
CA VAL A 120 1.31 -1.48 2.04
C VAL A 120 2.19 -2.54 2.70
N ARG A 121 2.76 -3.45 1.91
CA ARG A 121 3.64 -4.52 2.43
C ARG A 121 4.69 -4.91 1.41
N ASN A 122 5.84 -5.41 1.87
CA ASN A 122 6.74 -6.10 0.96
C ASN A 122 6.21 -7.50 0.64
N VAL A 123 6.42 -7.92 -0.60
CA VAL A 123 6.05 -9.25 -1.09
C VAL A 123 7.24 -9.89 -1.78
N ASN A 124 7.19 -11.20 -1.95
CA ASN A 124 8.23 -11.98 -2.63
C ASN A 124 7.67 -12.91 -3.71
N TYR A 125 6.38 -12.82 -4.02
CA TYR A 125 5.77 -13.57 -5.11
C TYR A 125 5.91 -12.82 -6.43
N TYR A 126 5.98 -13.56 -7.54
CA TYR A 126 5.98 -13.04 -8.92
C TYR A 126 6.98 -11.89 -9.20
N LYS A 127 8.14 -11.89 -8.52
CA LYS A 127 9.17 -10.83 -8.56
C LYS A 127 8.68 -9.43 -8.15
N SER A 128 7.48 -9.31 -7.60
CA SER A 128 7.00 -8.08 -6.98
C SER A 128 7.79 -7.83 -5.70
N SER A 129 8.09 -6.57 -5.39
CA SER A 129 8.79 -6.18 -4.17
C SER A 129 7.89 -5.44 -3.18
N VAL A 130 6.84 -4.79 -3.67
CA VAL A 130 5.88 -4.04 -2.83
C VAL A 130 4.46 -4.26 -3.36
N GLU A 131 3.52 -4.47 -2.44
CA GLU A 131 2.08 -4.54 -2.72
C GLU A 131 1.36 -3.47 -1.90
N MET A 132 0.47 -2.72 -2.54
CA MET A 132 -0.41 -1.75 -1.88
C MET A 132 -1.87 -2.16 -2.09
N ILE A 133 -2.65 -2.17 -1.03
CA ILE A 133 -4.03 -2.67 -1.03
C ILE A 133 -4.98 -1.47 -0.96
N PRO A 134 -5.71 -1.15 -2.05
CA PRO A 134 -6.74 -0.12 -2.04
C PRO A 134 -7.86 -0.47 -1.05
N ILE A 135 -8.48 0.56 -0.49
CA ILE A 135 -9.73 0.45 0.26
C ILE A 135 -10.81 0.07 -0.76
N GLN A 136 -11.33 -1.13 -0.62
CA GLN A 136 -12.26 -1.70 -1.58
C GLN A 136 -13.34 -2.50 -0.86
N ASN A 137 -14.55 -2.43 -1.42
CA ASN A 137 -15.70 -3.19 -0.96
C ASN A 137 -16.12 -4.14 -2.08
N GLY A 138 -16.19 -5.45 -1.80
CA GLY A 138 -16.62 -6.46 -2.76
C GLY A 138 -15.96 -7.81 -2.53
N ASN A 139 -16.38 -8.80 -3.33
CA ASN A 139 -15.85 -10.16 -3.29
C ASN A 139 -14.53 -10.31 -4.05
N VAL A 140 -14.12 -9.27 -4.78
CA VAL A 140 -12.88 -9.21 -5.55
C VAL A 140 -11.91 -8.29 -4.83
N SER A 141 -10.74 -8.83 -4.49
CA SER A 141 -9.62 -8.05 -3.97
C SER A 141 -8.77 -7.59 -5.13
N HIS A 142 -8.48 -6.30 -5.22
CA HIS A 142 -7.47 -5.70 -6.08
C HIS A 142 -6.27 -5.26 -5.27
N SER A 143 -5.11 -5.15 -5.90
CA SER A 143 -3.89 -4.63 -5.29
C SER A 143 -3.02 -3.96 -6.34
N TYR A 144 -2.18 -3.02 -5.94
CA TYR A 144 -1.17 -2.39 -6.77
C TYR A 144 0.17 -3.06 -6.50
N LEU A 145 0.68 -3.83 -7.46
CA LEU A 145 1.95 -4.54 -7.33
C LEU A 145 3.08 -3.78 -8.00
N TYR A 146 4.15 -3.46 -7.28
CA TYR A 146 5.36 -2.90 -7.85
C TYR A 146 6.39 -4.01 -8.10
N HIS A 147 6.92 -4.07 -9.32
CA HIS A 147 7.93 -5.02 -9.75
C HIS A 147 9.27 -4.33 -9.98
N ASN A 148 10.35 -4.93 -9.48
CA ASN A 148 11.71 -4.43 -9.74
C ASN A 148 12.14 -4.69 -11.18
N ASP A 149 11.62 -5.77 -11.77
CA ASP A 149 11.93 -6.25 -13.12
C ASP A 149 10.74 -6.09 -14.05
N GLU A 150 10.99 -6.23 -15.36
CA GLU A 150 9.91 -6.31 -16.35
C GLU A 150 9.02 -7.54 -16.14
N ILE A 151 7.71 -7.36 -16.32
CA ILE A 151 6.74 -8.45 -16.21
C ILE A 151 6.75 -9.24 -17.51
N SER A 152 7.06 -10.54 -17.45
CA SER A 152 7.01 -11.43 -18.62
C SER A 152 5.57 -11.75 -19.03
N ALA A 153 5.37 -12.22 -20.26
CA ALA A 153 4.05 -12.64 -20.73
C ALA A 153 3.40 -13.72 -19.84
N ASP A 154 4.21 -14.66 -19.32
CA ASP A 154 3.76 -15.70 -18.38
C ASP A 154 3.33 -15.14 -17.03
N MET A 155 3.89 -14.01 -16.59
CA MET A 155 3.42 -13.35 -15.37
C MET A 155 2.11 -12.62 -15.63
N VAL A 156 1.96 -11.96 -16.78
CA VAL A 156 0.73 -11.27 -17.18
C VAL A 156 -0.48 -12.19 -17.19
N SER A 157 -0.32 -13.46 -17.59
CA SER A 157 -1.43 -14.43 -17.59
C SER A 157 -1.88 -14.83 -16.18
N VAL A 158 -1.02 -14.68 -15.16
CA VAL A 158 -1.30 -15.02 -13.76
C VAL A 158 -1.87 -13.83 -12.98
N ILE A 159 -1.32 -12.63 -13.18
CA ILE A 159 -1.64 -11.44 -12.36
C ILE A 159 -2.41 -10.34 -13.10
N GLY A 160 -2.63 -10.52 -14.41
CA GLY A 160 -3.30 -9.55 -15.28
C GLY A 160 -2.35 -8.58 -15.98
N LYS A 161 -2.89 -7.81 -16.93
CA LYS A 161 -2.12 -6.81 -17.69
C LYS A 161 -1.74 -5.62 -16.81
N PRO A 162 -0.51 -5.10 -16.93
CA PRO A 162 -0.10 -3.85 -16.30
C PRO A 162 -1.07 -2.72 -16.60
N ILE A 163 -1.44 -1.96 -15.58
CA ILE A 163 -2.45 -0.89 -15.68
C ILE A 163 -1.87 0.48 -16.04
N SER A 164 -0.54 0.68 -16.03
CA SER A 164 0.06 1.89 -16.59
C SER A 164 1.55 1.76 -16.93
N GLN A 165 2.03 2.72 -17.74
CA GLN A 165 3.44 3.13 -17.84
C GLN A 165 3.60 4.42 -17.03
N SER A 166 4.23 4.34 -15.86
CA SER A 166 4.52 5.47 -14.97
C SER A 166 6.04 5.69 -14.92
N ARG A 167 6.49 6.88 -14.48
CA ARG A 167 7.91 7.24 -14.34
C ARG A 167 8.64 6.45 -13.25
N LEU A 168 7.93 5.69 -12.41
CA LEU A 168 8.47 5.02 -11.22
C LEU A 168 9.06 3.63 -11.44
N GLY A 169 8.87 3.06 -12.63
CA GLY A 169 9.36 1.73 -12.93
C GLY A 169 8.24 0.70 -13.10
N ARG A 170 8.41 -0.01 -14.20
CA ARG A 170 7.82 -1.26 -14.69
C ARG A 170 6.72 -1.88 -13.82
N HIS A 171 5.50 -1.49 -14.20
CA HIS A 171 4.26 -2.26 -14.16
C HIS A 171 3.59 -2.42 -12.79
N PHE A 172 2.42 -1.79 -12.66
CA PHE A 172 1.44 -2.12 -11.63
C PHE A 172 0.38 -3.04 -12.19
N THR A 173 0.00 -4.09 -11.47
CA THR A 173 -1.04 -5.06 -11.89
C THR A 173 -2.12 -5.19 -10.84
N LEU A 174 -3.39 -5.20 -11.25
CA LEU A 174 -4.54 -5.50 -10.39
C LEU A 174 -4.86 -7.00 -10.47
N SER A 175 -4.53 -7.79 -9.46
CA SER A 175 -5.11 -9.14 -9.28
C SER A 175 -6.20 -9.02 -8.20
N ASN A 176 -7.40 -9.60 -8.32
CA ASN A 176 -7.72 -10.98 -8.70
C ASN A 176 -9.09 -11.11 -9.42
N GLU A 177 -9.14 -11.24 -10.75
CA GLU A 177 -10.39 -11.61 -11.48
C GLU A 177 -10.69 -13.13 -11.44
N SER A 178 -9.83 -13.95 -10.83
CA SER A 178 -9.90 -15.42 -10.88
C SER A 178 -10.64 -16.09 -9.71
N MET A 179 -11.61 -15.40 -9.11
CA MET A 179 -12.70 -16.05 -8.36
C MET A 179 -14.03 -15.99 -9.12
N LEU A 180 -13.97 -16.07 -10.45
CA LEU A 180 -15.09 -16.39 -11.33
C LEU A 180 -15.24 -17.91 -11.45
#